data_AF-A0A1Q7JYM9-F1
#
_entry.id   AF-A0A1Q7JYM9-F1
#
_cell.length_a   1.000
_cell.length_b   1.000
_cell.length_c   1.000
_cell.angle_alpha   90.00
_cell.angle_beta   90.00
_cell.angle_gamma   90.00
#
_symmetry.space_group_name_H-M   'P 1'
#
loop_
_entity.id
_entity.type
_entity.pdbx_description
1 polymer ?
#
loop_
_entity_poly.entity_id
_entity_poly.type
_entity_poly.pdbx_seq_one_letter_code
_entity_poly.pdbx_strand_id
1 'polypeptide(L)'
;MKRLVLVGTLVSAIGAATAFAQATQPDQKAKPARRAGRTTGQQAGHTAPKPQPETAPSPSIPTGEMQLGSVHLPKAVKVDGKTLPAGTYQVRLTAQQATPPAAGQTPAAERYVELVQRGQVKARDVVTIVSQSEIDKVQKDAPPRPNGVKVETLKGGDYVRVWINKGGNHYLLHLPA
;
A
#
# COMPACT_ATOMS: atom_id res chain seq x y z
N MET A 1 -3.53 39.13 36.35
CA MET A 1 -2.77 39.99 35.41
C MET A 1 -3.12 39.49 34.01
N LYS A 2 -4.22 39.95 33.40
CA LYS A 2 -4.34 41.02 32.36
C LYS A 2 -3.49 40.80 31.08
N ARG A 3 -4.21 40.35 30.02
CA ARG A 3 -4.13 40.69 28.56
C ARG A 3 -2.90 40.18 27.78
N LEU A 4 -3.00 39.72 26.53
CA LEU A 4 -3.62 40.33 25.34
C LEU A 4 -4.03 39.30 24.26
N VAL A 5 -5.06 39.68 23.50
CA VAL A 5 -5.54 39.11 22.22
C VAL A 5 -4.85 39.84 21.07
N LEU A 6 -4.60 39.17 19.93
CA LEU A 6 -4.53 39.85 18.64
C LEU A 6 -5.22 39.04 17.53
N VAL A 7 -6.27 39.66 16.98
CA VAL A 7 -7.00 39.32 15.75
C VAL A 7 -6.33 40.08 14.61
N GLY A 8 -6.18 39.45 13.44
CA GLY A 8 -5.68 40.10 12.22
C GLY A 8 -6.39 39.55 11.00
N THR A 9 -7.44 40.25 10.58
CA THR A 9 -8.11 40.14 9.28
C THR A 9 -7.38 40.97 8.23
N LEU A 10 -7.18 40.46 7.01
CA LEU A 10 -7.12 41.31 5.82
C LEU A 10 -7.72 40.61 4.61
N VAL A 11 -8.77 41.23 4.07
CA VAL A 11 -9.41 40.97 2.78
C VAL A 11 -8.65 41.74 1.71
N SER A 12 -8.42 41.12 0.55
CA SER A 12 -8.17 41.84 -0.71
C SER A 12 -8.95 41.16 -1.83
N ALA A 13 -9.66 41.98 -2.59
CA ALA A 13 -10.63 41.62 -3.61
C ALA A 13 -10.13 42.03 -5.02
N ILE A 14 -10.79 41.47 -6.05
CA ILE A 14 -11.03 42.04 -7.40
C ILE A 14 -9.88 42.00 -8.43
N GLY A 15 -10.25 41.56 -9.64
CA GLY A 15 -9.55 41.82 -10.91
C GLY A 15 -9.70 40.66 -11.91
N ALA A 16 -10.85 40.52 -12.59
CA ALA A 16 -11.12 41.03 -13.95
C ALA A 16 -10.58 40.14 -15.09
N ALA A 17 -11.51 39.67 -15.92
CA ALA A 17 -11.29 38.91 -17.14
C ALA A 17 -10.77 39.79 -18.29
N THR A 18 -9.82 39.27 -19.07
CA THR A 18 -9.50 39.69 -20.46
C THR A 18 -8.91 38.46 -21.15
N ALA A 19 -9.64 37.78 -22.04
CA ALA A 19 -9.92 38.13 -23.43
C ALA A 19 -8.80 37.71 -24.40
N PHE A 20 -9.26 36.94 -25.38
CA PHE A 20 -8.60 36.30 -26.51
C PHE A 20 -7.69 37.23 -27.32
N ALA A 21 -6.55 36.70 -27.78
CA ALA A 21 -5.80 37.27 -28.90
C ALA A 21 -5.93 36.32 -30.10
N GLN A 22 -6.89 36.62 -30.97
CA GLN A 22 -7.00 36.11 -32.34
C GLN A 22 -5.97 36.83 -33.21
N ALA A 23 -5.06 36.08 -33.83
CA ALA A 23 -4.20 36.58 -34.89
C ALA A 23 -4.94 36.48 -36.25
N THR A 24 -4.83 37.57 -36.99
CA THR A 24 -5.53 37.99 -38.21
C THR A 24 -5.30 37.07 -39.41
N GLN A 25 -6.40 36.72 -40.10
CA GLN A 25 -6.39 36.25 -41.49
C GLN A 25 -6.23 37.44 -42.46
N PRO A 26 -5.55 37.25 -43.60
CA PRO A 26 -5.90 37.93 -44.83
C PRO A 26 -6.61 36.96 -45.79
N ASP A 27 -7.80 37.39 -46.24
CA ASP A 27 -8.58 36.85 -47.36
C ASP A 27 -7.76 36.73 -48.66
N GLN A 28 -7.75 35.55 -49.31
CA GLN A 28 -7.68 35.45 -50.78
C GLN A 28 -8.40 34.19 -51.33
N LYS A 29 -9.53 34.47 -52.01
CA LYS A 29 -10.08 33.87 -53.26
C LYS A 29 -10.20 32.33 -53.42
N ALA A 30 -11.42 31.93 -53.74
CA ALA A 30 -11.83 30.59 -54.15
C ALA A 30 -11.47 30.21 -55.61
N LYS A 31 -11.52 28.87 -55.84
CA LYS A 31 -11.83 28.08 -57.09
C LYS A 31 -10.64 27.37 -57.78
N PRO A 32 -10.79 26.18 -58.43
CA PRO A 32 -11.60 24.97 -58.17
C PRO A 32 -10.76 23.66 -58.05
N ALA A 33 -11.45 22.55 -57.76
CA ALA A 33 -10.95 21.19 -57.59
C ALA A 33 -10.13 20.61 -58.77
N ARG A 34 -9.07 19.84 -58.45
CA ARG A 34 -8.46 18.82 -59.32
C ARG A 34 -8.48 17.45 -58.64
N ARG A 35 -8.98 16.47 -59.39
CA ARG A 35 -9.11 15.06 -59.02
C ARG A 35 -7.75 14.37 -58.85
N ALA A 36 -7.77 13.38 -57.95
CA ALA A 36 -7.03 12.11 -57.97
C ALA A 36 -5.49 12.16 -57.95
N GLY A 37 -4.94 11.91 -56.77
CA GLY A 37 -3.62 11.33 -56.57
C GLY A 37 -3.70 10.27 -55.48
N ARG A 38 -4.10 9.05 -55.85
CA ARG A 38 -4.01 7.86 -55.00
C ARG A 38 -2.52 7.63 -54.70
N THR A 39 -2.07 8.03 -53.52
CA THR A 39 -0.82 7.51 -52.93
C THR A 39 -1.21 6.79 -51.66
N THR A 40 -1.01 5.48 -51.70
CA THR A 40 -1.12 4.52 -50.61
C THR A 40 -0.15 4.92 -49.49
N GLY A 41 -0.59 5.80 -48.60
CA GLY A 41 -0.02 5.95 -47.27
C GLY A 41 -0.49 4.78 -46.43
N GLN A 42 0.28 3.69 -46.44
CA GLN A 42 0.11 2.58 -45.54
C GLN A 42 0.48 3.09 -44.13
N GLN A 43 -0.46 3.77 -43.48
CA GLN A 43 -0.39 4.02 -42.05
C GLN A 43 -0.45 2.65 -41.39
N ALA A 44 0.71 2.16 -40.98
CA ALA A 44 0.83 1.05 -40.04
C ALA A 44 0.13 1.51 -38.75
N GLY A 45 -1.16 1.24 -38.66
CA GLY A 45 -1.97 1.57 -37.50
C GLY A 45 -1.45 0.77 -36.31
N HIS A 46 -1.04 1.46 -35.26
CA HIS A 46 -0.98 0.83 -33.95
C HIS A 46 -2.40 0.38 -33.61
N THR A 47 -2.60 -0.92 -33.45
CA THR A 47 -3.86 -1.47 -32.96
C THR A 47 -4.19 -0.80 -31.63
N ALA A 48 -5.46 -0.42 -31.43
CA ALA A 48 -5.91 0.17 -30.18
C ALA A 48 -5.43 -0.70 -28.99
N PRO A 49 -4.93 -0.09 -27.89
CA PRO A 49 -4.53 -0.83 -26.71
C PRO A 49 -5.67 -1.76 -26.30
N LYS A 50 -5.34 -3.04 -26.06
CA LYS A 50 -6.32 -3.99 -25.52
C LYS A 50 -6.93 -3.39 -24.26
N PRO A 51 -8.26 -3.49 -24.07
CA PRO A 51 -8.89 -2.98 -22.86
C PRO A 51 -8.16 -3.55 -21.65
N GLN A 52 -7.62 -2.64 -20.84
CA GLN A 52 -6.94 -3.01 -19.61
C GLN A 52 -7.99 -3.59 -18.66
N PRO A 53 -7.75 -4.73 -18.02
CA PRO A 53 -8.65 -5.27 -17.01
C PRO A 53 -8.99 -4.20 -15.96
N GLU A 54 -10.20 -4.25 -15.41
CA GLU A 54 -10.65 -3.35 -14.35
C GLU A 54 -9.60 -3.27 -13.23
N THR A 55 -9.32 -2.05 -12.79
CA THR A 55 -8.41 -1.79 -11.67
C THR A 55 -8.93 -2.54 -10.45
N ALA A 56 -8.07 -3.37 -9.84
CA ALA A 56 -8.43 -4.10 -8.63
C ALA A 56 -8.94 -3.12 -7.55
N PRO A 57 -9.94 -3.52 -6.73
CA PRO A 57 -10.42 -2.68 -5.64
C PRO A 57 -9.27 -2.30 -4.71
N SER A 58 -9.28 -1.07 -4.21
CA SER A 58 -8.22 -0.59 -3.31
C SER A 58 -8.18 -1.47 -2.04
N PRO A 59 -6.98 -1.95 -1.63
CA PRO A 59 -6.87 -2.83 -0.48
C PRO A 59 -7.22 -2.09 0.81
N SER A 60 -8.08 -2.69 1.64
CA SER A 60 -8.47 -2.13 2.94
C SER A 60 -7.43 -2.44 4.02
N ILE A 61 -6.38 -1.63 4.12
CA ILE A 61 -5.30 -1.83 5.08
C ILE A 61 -5.58 -1.08 6.40
N PRO A 62 -5.55 -1.75 7.57
CA PRO A 62 -5.78 -1.12 8.87
C PRO A 62 -4.66 -0.13 9.22
N THR A 63 -5.05 0.96 9.89
CA THR A 63 -4.12 2.05 10.23
C THR A 63 -3.86 2.26 11.73
N GLY A 64 -4.71 1.70 12.59
CA GLY A 64 -4.63 1.84 14.04
C GLY A 64 -3.97 0.63 14.73
N GLU A 65 -4.03 0.65 16.06
CA GLU A 65 -3.62 -0.47 16.88
C GLU A 65 -4.67 -1.58 16.89
N MET A 66 -4.23 -2.85 16.96
CA MET A 66 -5.14 -4.00 16.98
C MET A 66 -4.51 -5.20 17.68
N GLN A 67 -5.28 -5.89 18.52
CA GLN A 67 -4.89 -7.21 19.02
C GLN A 67 -5.07 -8.26 17.92
N LEU A 68 -3.97 -8.82 17.43
CA LEU A 68 -3.99 -9.82 16.36
C LEU A 68 -4.27 -11.22 16.90
N GLY A 69 -3.81 -11.53 18.12
CA GLY A 69 -4.10 -12.78 18.82
C GLY A 69 -2.88 -13.36 19.52
N SER A 70 -2.98 -14.62 19.94
CA SER A 70 -1.89 -15.35 20.62
C SER A 70 -1.20 -16.30 19.64
N VAL A 71 0.14 -16.30 19.67
CA VAL A 71 0.99 -17.13 18.83
C VAL A 71 1.92 -17.97 19.71
N HIS A 72 2.04 -19.26 19.41
CA HIS A 72 3.04 -20.13 20.02
C HIS A 72 4.23 -20.31 19.08
N LEU A 73 5.41 -19.86 19.51
CA LEU A 73 6.67 -20.06 18.81
C LEU A 73 7.32 -21.36 19.32
N PRO A 74 7.49 -22.38 18.45
CA PRO A 74 8.01 -23.69 18.87
C PRO A 74 9.51 -23.70 19.15
N LYS A 75 10.24 -22.65 18.74
CA LYS A 75 11.68 -22.48 18.93
C LYS A 75 12.04 -21.01 19.13
N ALA A 76 13.27 -20.76 19.57
CA ALA A 76 13.81 -19.41 19.63
C ALA A 76 13.92 -18.84 18.20
N VAL A 77 13.75 -17.53 18.08
CA VAL A 77 13.82 -16.81 16.82
C VAL A 77 14.55 -15.48 17.01
N LYS A 78 14.92 -14.82 15.93
CA LYS A 78 15.43 -13.46 15.93
C LYS A 78 14.32 -12.48 15.59
N VAL A 79 14.25 -11.40 16.36
CA VAL A 79 13.38 -10.25 16.13
C VAL A 79 14.23 -9.01 16.32
N ASP A 80 14.31 -8.12 15.32
CA ASP A 80 15.19 -6.94 15.36
C ASP A 80 16.65 -7.34 15.73
N GLY A 81 17.14 -8.45 15.17
CA GLY A 81 18.47 -9.01 15.45
C GLY A 81 18.66 -9.64 16.84
N LYS A 82 17.70 -9.49 17.76
CA LYS A 82 17.76 -10.01 19.14
C LYS A 82 17.07 -11.36 19.24
N THR A 83 17.59 -12.25 20.10
CA THR A 83 16.95 -13.54 20.35
C THR A 83 15.68 -13.37 21.16
N LEU A 84 14.56 -13.84 20.64
CA LEU A 84 13.31 -14.07 21.35
C LEU A 84 13.18 -15.57 21.64
N PRO A 85 13.07 -15.99 22.93
CA PRO A 85 12.93 -17.40 23.27
C PRO A 85 11.64 -18.05 22.73
N ALA A 86 11.66 -19.39 22.61
CA ALA A 86 10.44 -20.16 22.37
C ALA A 86 9.37 -19.87 23.43
N GLY A 87 8.10 -19.93 23.04
CA GLY A 87 6.99 -19.69 23.97
C GLY A 87 5.79 -19.03 23.32
N THR A 88 4.82 -18.69 24.16
CA THR A 88 3.56 -18.07 23.72
C THR A 88 3.60 -16.56 23.94
N TYR A 89 3.21 -15.81 22.91
CA TYR A 89 3.22 -14.35 22.86
C TYR A 89 1.87 -13.84 22.35
N GLN A 90 1.36 -12.78 22.95
CA GLN A 90 0.31 -11.97 22.35
C GLN A 90 0.94 -11.09 21.26
N VAL A 91 0.28 -10.99 20.12
CA VAL A 91 0.73 -10.15 19.01
C VAL A 91 -0.19 -8.94 18.90
N ARG A 92 0.40 -7.76 18.95
CA ARG A 92 -0.29 -6.47 18.82
C ARG A 92 0.23 -5.72 17.60
N LEU A 93 -0.67 -5.35 16.70
CA LEU A 93 -0.39 -4.37 15.64
C LEU A 93 -0.33 -2.97 16.24
N THR A 94 0.65 -2.18 15.81
CA THR A 94 0.79 -0.78 16.20
C THR A 94 0.35 0.16 15.07
N ALA A 95 0.05 1.41 15.43
CA ALA A 95 -0.24 2.46 14.45
C ALA A 95 1.01 2.95 13.68
N GLN A 96 2.21 2.49 14.04
CA GLN A 96 3.45 2.93 13.41
C GLN A 96 3.75 2.13 12.13
N GLN A 97 3.93 2.83 11.01
CA GLN A 97 4.42 2.25 9.75
C GLN A 97 5.88 1.84 9.87
N ALA A 98 6.29 0.86 9.07
CA ALA A 98 7.68 0.45 8.98
C ALA A 98 8.57 1.56 8.40
N THR A 99 9.80 1.65 8.91
CA THR A 99 10.80 2.62 8.43
C THR A 99 12.16 1.97 8.27
N PRO A 100 12.87 2.15 7.14
CA PRO A 100 12.38 2.84 5.93
C PRO A 100 11.26 2.05 5.23
N PRO A 101 10.41 2.69 4.41
CA PRO A 101 9.45 1.97 3.59
C PRO A 101 10.15 0.97 2.67
N ALA A 102 9.65 -0.26 2.57
CA ALA A 102 10.15 -1.21 1.59
C ALA A 102 9.91 -0.70 0.16
N ALA A 103 10.97 -0.71 -0.66
CA ALA A 103 10.87 -0.29 -2.05
C ALA A 103 9.88 -1.18 -2.82
N GLY A 104 8.97 -0.56 -3.57
CA GLY A 104 7.96 -1.28 -4.36
C GLY A 104 6.72 -1.73 -3.57
N GLN A 105 6.63 -1.44 -2.27
CA GLN A 105 5.44 -1.72 -1.46
C GLN A 105 4.66 -0.43 -1.14
N THR A 106 3.36 -0.58 -0.90
CA THR A 106 2.56 0.51 -0.30
C THR A 106 3.00 0.68 1.15
N PRO A 107 3.48 1.86 1.60
CA PRO A 107 4.03 2.03 2.95
C PRO A 107 3.06 1.61 4.07
N ALA A 108 1.75 1.75 3.86
CA ALA A 108 0.75 1.33 4.84
C ALA A 108 0.66 -0.20 5.03
N ALA A 109 1.12 -0.98 4.04
CA ALA A 109 1.12 -2.44 4.07
C ALA A 109 2.24 -3.02 4.96
N GLU A 110 3.14 -2.19 5.48
CA GLU A 110 4.12 -2.61 6.47
C GLU A 110 4.01 -1.77 7.74
N ARG A 111 3.80 -2.45 8.86
CA ARG A 111 3.63 -1.83 10.17
C ARG A 111 4.40 -2.58 11.21
N TYR A 112 4.68 -1.93 12.34
CA TYR A 112 5.26 -2.66 13.46
C TYR A 112 4.20 -3.48 14.20
N VAL A 113 4.61 -4.67 14.59
CA VAL A 113 3.95 -5.50 15.59
C VAL A 113 4.83 -5.65 16.82
N GLU A 114 4.19 -5.86 17.96
CA GLU A 114 4.83 -6.17 19.22
C GLU A 114 4.44 -7.56 19.67
N LEU A 115 5.45 -8.33 20.09
CA LEU A 115 5.28 -9.61 20.75
C LEU A 115 5.32 -9.38 22.26
N VAL A 116 4.17 -9.54 22.90
CA VAL A 116 3.93 -9.25 24.31
C VAL A 116 3.82 -10.55 25.10
N GLN A 117 4.53 -10.63 26.22
CA GLN A 117 4.44 -11.76 27.14
C GLN A 117 4.36 -11.23 28.57
N ARG A 118 3.36 -11.70 29.32
CA ARG A 118 3.10 -11.26 30.72
C ARG A 118 2.99 -9.73 30.83
N GLY A 119 2.28 -9.11 29.87
CA GLY A 119 2.07 -7.66 29.84
C GLY A 119 3.29 -6.82 29.42
N GLN A 120 4.43 -7.43 29.10
CA GLN A 120 5.62 -6.73 28.64
C GLN A 120 5.87 -6.98 27.16
N VAL A 121 6.19 -5.93 26.41
CA VAL A 121 6.71 -6.05 25.04
C VAL A 121 8.08 -6.73 25.13
N LYS A 122 8.17 -7.96 24.64
CA LYS A 122 9.41 -8.75 24.62
C LYS A 122 10.20 -8.53 23.34
N ALA A 123 9.51 -8.23 22.25
CA ALA A 123 10.14 -7.93 20.98
C ALA A 123 9.20 -7.11 20.10
N ARG A 124 9.76 -6.47 19.07
CA ARG A 124 9.04 -5.66 18.10
C ARG A 124 9.64 -5.90 16.73
N ASP A 125 8.80 -6.11 15.72
CA ASP A 125 9.24 -6.33 14.34
C ASP A 125 8.28 -5.70 13.33
N VAL A 126 8.68 -5.68 12.07
CA VAL A 126 7.83 -5.27 10.95
C VAL A 126 7.00 -6.46 10.47
N VAL A 127 5.68 -6.26 10.35
CA VAL A 127 4.74 -7.19 9.73
C VAL A 127 4.32 -6.68 8.36
N THR A 128 4.20 -7.59 7.41
CA THR A 128 3.54 -7.32 6.13
C THR A 128 2.05 -7.61 6.26
N ILE A 129 1.23 -6.68 5.78
CA ILE A 129 -0.22 -6.75 5.76
C ILE A 129 -0.67 -6.97 4.31
N VAL A 130 -1.40 -8.04 4.09
CA VAL A 130 -1.98 -8.40 2.79
C VAL A 130 -3.50 -8.38 2.95
N SER A 131 -4.19 -7.63 2.09
CA SER A 131 -5.65 -7.58 2.12
C SER A 131 -6.28 -8.90 1.67
N GLN A 132 -7.53 -9.17 2.06
CA GLN A 132 -8.26 -10.35 1.59
C GLN A 132 -8.29 -10.46 0.06
N SER A 133 -8.43 -9.35 -0.64
CA SER A 133 -8.50 -9.30 -2.12
C SER A 133 -7.18 -9.63 -2.81
N GLU A 134 -6.06 -9.64 -2.08
CA GLU A 134 -4.73 -9.85 -2.63
C GLU A 134 -4.12 -11.18 -2.19
N ILE A 135 -4.68 -11.83 -1.17
CA ILE A 135 -4.01 -13.00 -0.58
C ILE A 135 -3.74 -14.10 -1.59
N ASP A 136 -4.70 -14.35 -2.50
CA ASP A 136 -4.66 -15.31 -3.63
C ASP A 136 -3.56 -15.08 -4.66
N LYS A 137 -2.91 -13.91 -4.61
CA LYS A 137 -1.77 -13.58 -5.48
C LYS A 137 -0.44 -13.76 -4.78
N VAL A 138 -0.43 -13.87 -3.45
CA VAL A 138 0.79 -13.81 -2.62
C VAL A 138 1.13 -15.18 -2.03
N GLN A 139 0.12 -15.99 -1.72
CA GLN A 139 0.31 -17.25 -1.00
C GLN A 139 0.48 -18.45 -1.94
N LYS A 140 1.17 -19.47 -1.44
CA LYS A 140 1.22 -20.80 -2.07
C LYS A 140 0.50 -21.86 -1.23
N ASP A 141 0.46 -21.64 0.08
CA ASP A 141 -0.16 -22.52 1.05
C ASP A 141 -1.55 -22.01 1.44
N ALA A 142 -2.41 -22.92 1.90
CA ALA A 142 -3.72 -22.56 2.42
C ALA A 142 -3.59 -21.56 3.58
N PRO A 143 -4.33 -20.44 3.55
CA PRO A 143 -4.34 -19.45 4.61
C PRO A 143 -4.94 -20.01 5.91
N PRO A 144 -4.56 -19.46 7.08
CA PRO A 144 -5.30 -19.70 8.31
C PRO A 144 -6.77 -19.31 8.12
N ARG A 145 -7.66 -20.07 8.77
CA ARG A 145 -9.09 -19.72 8.85
C ARG A 145 -9.26 -18.30 9.38
N PRO A 146 -10.39 -17.61 9.09
CA PRO A 146 -10.68 -16.30 9.66
C PRO A 146 -10.51 -16.28 11.19
N ASN A 147 -9.87 -15.25 11.72
CA ASN A 147 -9.46 -15.12 13.14
C ASN A 147 -8.48 -16.21 13.63
N GLY A 148 -7.82 -16.91 12.71
CA GLY A 148 -6.88 -17.99 12.98
C GLY A 148 -5.42 -17.58 12.86
N VAL A 149 -4.55 -18.45 13.38
CA VAL A 149 -3.09 -18.34 13.33
C VAL A 149 -2.52 -19.64 12.75
N LYS A 150 -1.50 -19.51 11.91
CA LYS A 150 -0.67 -20.60 11.43
C LYS A 150 0.80 -20.26 11.68
N VAL A 151 1.55 -21.20 12.25
CA VAL A 151 3.00 -21.06 12.48
C VAL A 151 3.70 -22.15 11.68
N GLU A 152 4.60 -21.75 10.80
CA GLU A 152 5.24 -22.64 9.84
C GLU A 152 6.76 -22.51 9.95
N THR A 153 7.47 -23.63 9.85
CA THR A 153 8.92 -23.61 9.65
C THR A 153 9.20 -23.61 8.15
N LEU A 154 10.00 -22.65 7.69
CA LEU A 154 10.38 -22.48 6.29
C LEU A 154 11.88 -22.74 6.11
N LYS A 155 12.28 -22.98 4.86
CA LYS A 155 13.67 -23.17 4.42
C LYS A 155 14.44 -24.16 5.33
N GLY A 156 13.89 -25.36 5.52
CA GLY A 156 14.56 -26.42 6.28
C GLY A 156 14.76 -26.17 7.78
N GLY A 157 14.29 -25.05 8.32
CA GLY A 157 14.56 -24.69 9.71
C GLY A 157 14.89 -23.23 9.93
N ASP A 158 15.40 -22.54 8.90
CA ASP A 158 16.04 -21.23 9.03
C ASP A 158 15.09 -20.09 9.38
N TYR A 159 13.78 -20.27 9.13
CA TYR A 159 12.77 -19.26 9.42
C TYR A 159 11.52 -19.88 10.04
N VAL A 160 10.88 -19.11 10.92
CA VAL A 160 9.51 -19.31 11.35
C VAL A 160 8.65 -18.24 10.69
N ARG A 161 7.63 -18.65 9.93
CA ARG A 161 6.57 -17.76 9.45
C ARG A 161 5.40 -17.81 10.42
N VAL A 162 5.03 -16.66 10.95
CA VAL A 162 3.78 -16.45 11.67
C VAL A 162 2.79 -15.82 10.70
N TRP A 163 1.68 -16.50 10.49
CA TRP A 163 0.60 -16.03 9.61
C TRP A 163 -0.70 -15.92 10.40
N ILE A 164 -1.20 -14.70 10.55
CA ILE A 164 -2.44 -14.41 11.26
C ILE A 164 -3.48 -13.91 10.25
N ASN A 165 -4.71 -14.43 10.32
CA ASN A 165 -5.85 -13.91 9.60
C ASN A 165 -6.77 -13.19 10.59
N LYS A 166 -6.86 -11.85 10.51
CA LYS A 166 -7.66 -11.05 11.44
C LYS A 166 -8.40 -9.93 10.68
N GLY A 167 -9.72 -9.88 10.83
CA GLY A 167 -10.53 -8.82 10.22
C GLY A 167 -10.42 -8.73 8.70
N GLY A 168 -10.31 -9.88 8.01
CA GLY A 168 -10.15 -9.93 6.55
C GLY A 168 -8.79 -9.42 6.06
N ASN A 169 -7.79 -9.35 6.94
CA ASN A 169 -6.41 -9.03 6.57
C ASN A 169 -5.49 -10.15 7.05
N HIS A 170 -4.43 -10.37 6.28
CA HIS A 170 -3.40 -11.35 6.56
C HIS A 170 -2.14 -10.64 7.02
N TYR A 171 -1.61 -11.07 8.16
CA TYR A 171 -0.41 -10.51 8.78
C TYR A 171 0.68 -11.56 8.72
N LEU A 172 1.78 -11.24 8.04
CA LEU A 172 2.88 -12.16 7.76
C LEU A 172 4.15 -11.65 8.45
N LEU A 173 4.66 -12.44 9.38
CA LEU A 173 5.92 -12.20 10.07
C LEU A 173 6.91 -13.31 9.70
N HIS A 174 8.10 -12.95 9.23
CA HIS A 174 9.15 -13.90 8.88
C HIS A 174 10.32 -13.73 9.84
N LEU A 175 10.42 -14.65 10.79
CA LEU A 175 11.39 -14.57 11.88
C LEU A 175 12.52 -15.56 11.62
N PRO A 176 13.80 -15.14 11.52
CA PRO A 176 14.92 -16.06 11.46
C PRO A 176 14.94 -16.96 12.71
N ALA A 177 15.30 -18.23 12.57
CA ALA A 177 15.40 -19.19 13.67
C ALA A 177 16.86 -19.49 14.05
#